data_AF-A0A561TRZ9-F1
#
_entry.id   AF-A0A561TRZ9-F1
#
_cell.length_a   1.000
_cell.length_b   1.000
_cell.length_c   1.000
_cell.angle_alpha   90.00
_cell.angle_beta   90.00
_cell.angle_gamma   90.00
#
_symmetry.space_group_name_H-M   'P 1'
#
loop_
_entity.id
_entity.type
_entity.pdbx_description
1 polymer ?
#
loop_
_entity_poly.entity_id
_entity_poly.type
_entity_poly.pdbx_seq_one_letter_code
_entity_poly.pdbx_strand_id
1 'polypeptide(L)'
;MRQAGARAWIQHLSGGSGTGAPTPAAMRRFNDQVVNWAPVRDCYGEVDRVPALLEQVELQDNLEAWQELGYRLVLEHDLVFPAGFAALPRLIRLASESAPARGLAGSILRCAAGHHGCDDLLADCADAIAEFRELLDRHLQTRPVDYLTPFRDLLAAKEQYHWSAVLGDFTDDCYHLPCPHCAVEVTIAVGDYGRYSAIRDWHQGDVDRRGLRPAPSEELSGIGRWMHETAVRDGREALADGIAHLFGRAECPRCASVFNIADEYTSANCPVLR
;
A
#
# COMPACT_ATOMS: atom_id res chain seq x y z
N MET A 1 -14.92 71.68 -28.28
CA MET A 1 -15.67 71.87 -27.02
C MET A 1 -14.87 71.22 -25.90
N ARG A 2 -14.33 72.06 -24.98
CA ARG A 2 -13.72 71.81 -23.65
C ARG A 2 -12.62 70.72 -23.57
N GLN A 3 -11.32 71.06 -23.53
CA GLN A 3 -10.49 71.49 -22.36
C GLN A 3 -10.56 70.52 -21.18
N ALA A 4 -9.51 70.15 -20.44
CA ALA A 4 -8.06 70.42 -20.37
C ALA A 4 -7.49 69.36 -19.36
N GLY A 5 -6.25 68.89 -19.41
CA GLY A 5 -5.01 69.56 -18.96
C GLY A 5 -4.01 68.46 -18.50
N ALA A 6 -2.77 68.45 -19.01
CA ALA A 6 -1.55 68.94 -18.33
C ALA A 6 -1.13 68.07 -17.10
N ARG A 7 -0.14 67.19 -17.24
CA ARG A 7 1.33 67.38 -17.03
C ARG A 7 1.82 67.27 -15.56
N ALA A 8 2.61 66.22 -15.32
CA ALA A 8 3.97 66.22 -14.71
C ALA A 8 4.19 66.11 -13.16
N TRP A 9 5.39 65.55 -12.86
CA TRP A 9 6.20 65.52 -11.61
C TRP A 9 5.83 64.44 -10.56
N ILE A 10 6.68 63.47 -10.15
CA ILE A 10 8.03 63.42 -9.51
C ILE A 10 8.06 63.84 -8.02
N GLN A 11 8.25 62.80 -7.17
CA GLN A 11 9.00 62.65 -5.89
C GLN A 11 8.48 63.12 -4.51
N HIS A 12 8.79 62.20 -3.55
CA HIS A 12 8.94 62.29 -2.08
C HIS A 12 7.64 62.35 -1.25
N LEU A 13 7.42 61.58 -0.16
CA LEU A 13 8.24 61.23 1.02
C LEU A 13 7.67 59.90 1.64
N SER A 14 8.50 58.89 1.96
CA SER A 14 9.02 58.57 3.31
C SER A 14 8.21 57.55 4.13
N GLY A 15 8.91 56.50 4.59
CA GLY A 15 8.74 55.93 5.93
C GLY A 15 7.73 54.80 6.10
N GLY A 16 8.21 53.56 6.25
CA GLY A 16 7.38 52.45 6.70
C GLY A 16 8.08 51.10 6.59
N SER A 17 9.09 50.86 7.42
CA SER A 17 9.59 49.52 7.72
C SER A 17 8.49 48.70 8.36
N GLY A 18 8.08 47.60 7.71
CA GLY A 18 7.08 46.67 8.21
C GLY A 18 7.25 45.31 7.55
N THR A 19 8.11 44.49 8.14
CA THR A 19 8.17 43.04 7.93
C THR A 19 6.80 42.42 8.21
N GLY A 20 6.03 42.18 7.16
CA GLY A 20 4.75 41.46 7.23
C GLY A 20 4.97 39.97 7.02
N ALA A 21 5.16 39.24 8.11
CA ALA A 21 5.09 37.78 8.13
C ALA A 21 3.71 37.31 7.60
N PRO A 22 3.63 36.17 6.90
CA PRO A 22 2.36 35.64 6.44
C PRO A 22 1.49 35.21 7.64
N THR A 23 0.21 35.59 7.58
CA THR A 23 -0.77 35.40 8.65
C THR A 23 -1.05 33.91 8.97
N PRO A 24 -1.18 33.52 10.26
CA PRO A 24 -1.33 32.12 10.71
C PRO A 24 -2.69 31.45 10.41
N ALA A 25 -3.55 32.07 9.61
CA ALA A 25 -4.94 31.64 9.42
C ALA A 25 -5.16 30.60 8.32
N ALA A 26 -4.13 30.25 7.53
CA ALA A 26 -4.19 29.20 6.52
C ALA A 26 -3.72 27.82 7.03
N MET A 27 -3.33 27.72 8.31
CA MET A 27 -2.66 26.55 8.90
C MET A 27 -3.44 25.93 10.07
N ARG A 28 -4.78 26.10 10.09
CA ARG A 28 -5.66 25.48 11.09
C ARG A 28 -7.02 25.10 10.51
N ARG A 29 -7.10 23.87 10.03
CA ARG A 29 -8.24 22.95 10.25
C ARG A 29 -7.85 21.59 9.67
N PHE A 30 -6.93 20.92 10.34
CA PHE A 30 -6.70 19.50 10.16
C PHE A 30 -6.95 18.86 11.52
N ASN A 31 -7.80 17.85 11.57
CA ASN A 31 -8.24 17.20 12.79
C ASN A 31 -7.03 16.77 13.63
N ASP A 32 -6.80 17.42 14.76
CA ASP A 32 -6.08 16.81 15.88
C ASP A 32 -6.98 15.69 16.43
N GLN A 33 -7.07 14.57 15.72
CA GLN A 33 -7.51 13.33 16.34
C GLN A 33 -6.40 12.94 17.33
N VAL A 34 -6.55 13.46 18.55
CA VAL A 34 -5.82 12.97 19.71
C VAL A 34 -6.33 11.56 19.93
N VAL A 35 -5.57 10.58 19.42
CA VAL A 35 -5.81 9.18 19.74
C VAL A 35 -5.77 9.04 21.26
N ASN A 36 -6.86 8.55 21.85
CA ASN A 36 -6.89 8.26 23.27
C ASN A 36 -6.07 6.99 23.50
N TRP A 37 -4.84 7.14 23.99
CA TRP A 37 -3.91 6.03 24.24
C TRP A 37 -4.22 5.23 25.50
N ALA A 38 -5.04 5.75 26.44
CA ALA A 38 -5.31 5.09 27.72
C ALA A 38 -5.80 3.62 27.64
N PRO A 39 -6.65 3.21 26.67
CA PRO A 39 -7.05 1.82 26.50
C PRO A 39 -6.12 1.01 25.58
N VAL A 40 -5.17 1.64 24.88
CA VAL A 40 -4.33 1.00 23.86
C VAL A 40 -3.18 0.26 24.53
N ARG A 41 -2.86 -0.94 24.04
CA ARG A 41 -1.79 -1.80 24.56
C ARG A 41 -0.88 -2.21 23.42
N ASP A 42 0.43 -2.20 23.67
CA ASP A 42 1.42 -2.74 22.75
C ASP A 42 1.72 -4.23 23.00
N CYS A 43 2.71 -4.78 22.31
CA CYS A 43 3.11 -6.17 22.41
C CYS A 43 3.56 -6.63 23.82
N TYR A 44 3.97 -5.69 24.67
CA TYR A 44 4.36 -5.95 26.06
C TYR A 44 3.25 -5.58 27.06
N GLY A 45 2.10 -5.10 26.59
CA GLY A 45 0.99 -4.64 27.42
C GLY A 45 1.21 -3.24 28.02
N GLU A 46 2.18 -2.48 27.51
CA GLU A 46 2.45 -1.11 27.94
C GLU A 46 1.56 -0.10 27.18
N VAL A 47 1.31 1.05 27.80
CA VAL A 47 0.36 2.08 27.32
C VAL A 47 1.10 3.32 26.82
N ASP A 48 2.13 3.75 27.56
CA ASP A 48 2.76 5.06 27.38
C ASP A 48 4.03 5.01 26.51
N ARG A 49 4.57 3.81 26.26
CA ARG A 49 5.87 3.66 25.60
C ARG A 49 5.80 3.95 24.10
N VAL A 50 4.74 3.52 23.42
CA VAL A 50 4.51 3.84 22.00
C VAL A 50 4.36 5.35 21.77
N PRO A 51 3.51 6.10 22.52
CA PRO A 51 3.47 7.56 22.44
C PRO A 51 4.83 8.23 22.63
N ALA A 52 5.60 7.81 23.65
CA ALA A 52 6.92 8.39 23.92
C ALA A 52 7.93 8.11 22.79
N LEU A 53 7.90 6.91 22.20
CA LEU A 53 8.73 6.57 21.05
C LEU A 53 8.34 7.38 19.80
N LEU A 54 7.04 7.59 19.58
CA LEU A 54 6.55 8.44 18.48
C LEU A 54 7.06 9.88 18.63
N GLU A 55 6.97 10.48 19.83
CA GLU A 55 7.53 11.81 20.09
C GLU A 55 9.04 11.86 19.89
N GLN A 56 9.75 10.80 20.28
CA GLN A 56 11.21 10.71 20.11
C GLN A 56 11.60 10.67 18.64
N VAL A 57 10.95 9.84 17.82
CA VAL A 57 11.26 9.72 16.39
C VAL A 57 10.81 10.93 15.56
N GLU A 58 9.82 11.69 16.03
CA GLU A 58 9.41 12.98 15.45
C GLU A 58 10.51 14.05 15.64
N LEU A 59 11.20 14.03 16.77
CA LEU A 59 12.24 15.01 17.10
C LEU A 59 13.61 14.65 16.56
N GLN A 60 13.93 13.35 16.49
CA GLN A 60 15.25 12.85 16.14
C GLN A 60 15.13 11.57 15.31
N ASP A 61 15.82 11.51 14.17
CA ASP A 61 15.92 10.28 13.39
C ASP A 61 16.86 9.27 14.09
N ASN A 62 16.31 8.56 15.06
CA ASN A 62 17.02 7.61 15.90
C ASN A 62 16.64 6.17 15.50
N LEU A 63 17.63 5.45 14.97
CA LEU A 63 17.46 4.07 14.50
C LEU A 63 16.98 3.10 15.59
N GLU A 64 17.50 3.21 16.81
CA GLU A 64 17.10 2.34 17.93
C GLU A 64 15.65 2.57 18.33
N ALA A 65 15.21 3.83 18.32
CA ALA A 65 13.82 4.19 18.61
C ALA A 65 12.87 3.67 17.52
N TRP A 66 13.26 3.77 16.25
CA TRP A 66 12.49 3.18 15.14
C TRP A 66 12.40 1.66 15.22
N GLN A 67 13.49 0.98 15.60
CA GLN A 67 13.51 -0.48 15.78
C GLN A 67 12.58 -0.90 16.93
N GLU A 68 12.69 -0.26 18.10
CA GLU A 68 11.82 -0.56 19.24
C GLU A 68 10.34 -0.29 18.90
N LEU A 69 10.07 0.84 18.25
CA LEU A 69 8.73 1.16 17.78
C LEU A 69 8.21 0.07 16.83
N GLY A 70 9.02 -0.38 15.89
CA GLY A 70 8.68 -1.49 14.99
C GLY A 70 8.22 -2.74 15.74
N TYR A 71 9.03 -3.25 16.67
CA TYR A 71 8.69 -4.44 17.45
C TYR A 71 7.43 -4.30 18.31
N ARG A 72 7.13 -3.07 18.75
CA ARG A 72 5.94 -2.79 19.57
C ARG A 72 4.65 -2.70 18.77
N LEU A 73 4.73 -2.24 17.51
CA LEU A 73 3.57 -2.05 16.65
C LEU A 73 3.27 -3.29 15.80
N VAL A 74 4.31 -3.96 15.30
CA VAL A 74 4.22 -5.11 14.40
C VAL A 74 5.24 -6.16 14.85
N LEU A 75 4.73 -7.30 15.32
CA LEU A 75 5.55 -8.48 15.60
C LEU A 75 5.58 -9.38 14.36
N GLU A 76 6.79 -9.66 13.87
CA GLU A 76 7.08 -10.64 12.81
C GLU A 76 6.03 -10.74 11.70
N HIS A 77 6.12 -9.81 10.74
CA HIS A 77 5.47 -9.78 9.41
C HIS A 77 3.93 -9.87 9.31
N ASP A 78 3.20 -10.39 10.30
CA ASP A 78 1.76 -10.65 10.19
C ASP A 78 0.92 -10.26 11.43
N LEU A 79 1.56 -9.92 12.56
CA LEU A 79 0.83 -9.60 13.80
C LEU A 79 0.97 -8.13 14.18
N VAL A 80 -0.13 -7.39 14.05
CA VAL A 80 -0.24 -5.98 14.43
C VAL A 80 -1.02 -5.85 15.74
N PHE A 81 -0.53 -5.01 16.65
CA PHE A 81 -1.22 -4.71 17.91
C PHE A 81 -2.16 -3.50 17.75
N PRO A 82 -3.15 -3.33 18.64
CA PRO A 82 -4.00 -2.12 18.65
C PRO A 82 -3.19 -0.81 18.64
N ALA A 83 -2.01 -0.81 19.29
CA ALA A 83 -1.06 0.30 19.24
C ALA A 83 -0.59 0.67 17.83
N GLY A 84 -0.48 -0.30 16.92
CA GLY A 84 -0.14 -0.08 15.51
C GLY A 84 -1.18 0.76 14.80
N PHE A 85 -2.46 0.38 14.89
CA PHE A 85 -3.56 1.15 14.30
C PHE A 85 -3.67 2.55 14.92
N ALA A 86 -3.54 2.65 16.24
CA ALA A 86 -3.49 3.92 16.96
C ALA A 86 -2.33 4.84 16.54
N ALA A 87 -1.17 4.27 16.16
CA ALA A 87 -0.01 5.04 15.71
C ALA A 87 -0.12 5.51 14.25
N LEU A 88 -1.00 4.88 13.46
CA LEU A 88 -1.04 5.02 12.01
C LEU A 88 -1.18 6.48 11.53
N PRO A 89 -2.06 7.34 12.09
CA PRO A 89 -2.15 8.73 11.66
C PRO A 89 -0.85 9.52 11.89
N ARG A 90 -0.13 9.26 12.99
CA ARG A 90 1.16 9.93 13.26
C ARG A 90 2.23 9.45 12.28
N LEU A 91 2.32 8.14 12.07
CA LEU A 91 3.30 7.55 11.14
C LEU A 91 3.09 8.06 9.71
N ILE A 92 1.84 8.19 9.25
CA ILE A 92 1.52 8.69 7.91
C ILE A 92 1.96 10.14 7.72
N ARG A 93 1.78 11.00 8.73
CA ARG A 93 2.29 12.39 8.67
C ARG A 93 3.80 12.44 8.47
N LEU A 94 4.54 11.56 9.14
CA LEU A 94 5.99 11.46 9.03
C LEU A 94 6.47 10.76 7.76
N ALA A 95 5.63 9.94 7.13
CA ALA A 95 6.01 9.09 6.00
C ALA A 95 6.48 9.86 4.76
N SER A 96 6.20 11.16 4.66
CA SER A 96 6.65 12.00 3.53
C SER A 96 8.16 12.26 3.60
N GLU A 97 8.70 12.41 4.80
CA GLU A 97 10.10 12.76 5.07
C GLU A 97 10.90 11.60 5.68
N SER A 98 10.21 10.60 6.25
CA SER A 98 10.82 9.45 6.93
C SER A 98 10.49 8.12 6.23
N ALA A 99 11.51 7.46 5.68
CA ALA A 99 11.39 6.11 5.12
C ALA A 99 11.01 5.06 6.19
N PRO A 100 11.58 5.07 7.41
CA PRO A 100 11.11 4.21 8.50
C PRO A 100 9.61 4.38 8.81
N ALA A 101 9.13 5.62 8.90
CA ALA A 101 7.71 5.88 9.15
C ALA A 101 6.81 5.32 8.04
N ARG A 102 7.21 5.53 6.77
CA ARG A 102 6.50 4.98 5.60
C ARG A 102 6.46 3.45 5.63
N GLY A 103 7.59 2.80 5.90
CA GLY A 103 7.69 1.35 5.95
C GLY A 103 6.88 0.73 7.09
N LEU A 104 6.83 1.39 8.26
CA LEU A 104 6.01 0.96 9.39
C LEU A 104 4.51 1.13 9.12
N ALA A 105 4.09 2.28 8.58
CA ALA A 105 2.70 2.52 8.20
C ALA A 105 2.22 1.49 7.16
N GLY A 106 3.06 1.21 6.14
CA GLY A 106 2.80 0.14 5.16
C GLY A 106 2.65 -1.22 5.82
N SER A 107 3.57 -1.60 6.70
CA SER A 107 3.53 -2.89 7.40
C SER A 107 2.30 -3.08 8.27
N ILE A 108 1.85 -2.03 8.97
CA ILE A 108 0.60 -2.03 9.74
C ILE A 108 -0.60 -2.28 8.81
N LEU A 109 -0.67 -1.56 7.67
CA LEU A 109 -1.77 -1.70 6.73
C LEU A 109 -1.83 -3.07 6.05
N ARG A 110 -0.68 -3.70 5.75
CA ARG A 110 -0.67 -5.06 5.19
C ARG A 110 -1.30 -6.09 6.13
N CYS A 111 -1.26 -5.84 7.45
CA CYS A 111 -1.86 -6.70 8.47
C CYS A 111 -3.34 -6.37 8.76
N ALA A 112 -3.91 -5.31 8.16
CA ALA A 112 -5.20 -4.75 8.56
C ALA A 112 -6.41 -5.66 8.25
N ALA A 113 -6.29 -6.61 7.32
CA ALA A 113 -7.32 -7.62 7.06
C ALA A 113 -7.48 -8.68 8.16
N GLY A 114 -6.56 -8.73 9.13
CA GLY A 114 -6.66 -9.68 10.23
C GLY A 114 -7.77 -9.31 11.22
N HIS A 115 -8.34 -10.33 11.88
CA HIS A 115 -9.40 -10.13 12.88
C HIS A 115 -8.79 -9.68 14.23
N HIS A 116 -8.31 -8.44 14.28
CA HIS A 116 -7.63 -7.88 15.45
C HIS A 116 -8.59 -7.16 16.42
N GLY A 117 -9.88 -7.11 16.10
CA GLY A 117 -10.89 -6.37 16.89
C GLY A 117 -10.64 -4.86 16.91
N CYS A 118 -9.92 -4.33 15.92
CA CYS A 118 -9.48 -2.94 15.81
C CYS A 118 -10.15 -2.20 14.65
N ASP A 119 -11.28 -2.72 14.14
CA ASP A 119 -11.96 -2.18 12.96
C ASP A 119 -12.36 -0.71 13.16
N ASP A 120 -12.80 -0.35 14.39
CA ASP A 120 -13.12 1.03 14.76
C ASP A 120 -11.90 1.95 14.66
N LEU A 121 -10.73 1.49 15.14
CA LEU A 121 -9.48 2.27 15.05
C LEU A 121 -9.03 2.46 13.60
N LEU A 122 -9.23 1.44 12.76
CA LEU A 122 -8.90 1.52 11.34
C LEU A 122 -9.86 2.47 10.61
N ALA A 123 -11.16 2.41 10.92
CA ALA A 123 -12.18 3.29 10.37
C ALA A 123 -11.91 4.76 10.71
N ASP A 124 -11.48 5.04 11.95
CA ASP A 124 -11.08 6.39 12.39
C ASP A 124 -9.86 6.93 11.62
N CYS A 125 -9.05 6.06 11.01
CA CYS A 125 -7.87 6.42 10.23
C CYS A 125 -8.14 6.64 8.73
N ALA A 126 -9.39 6.59 8.25
CA ALA A 126 -9.71 6.59 6.82
C ALA A 126 -9.09 7.77 6.04
N ASP A 127 -9.16 8.99 6.58
CA ASP A 127 -8.58 10.18 5.95
C ASP A 127 -7.05 10.08 5.85
N ALA A 128 -6.39 9.62 6.92
CA ALA A 128 -4.95 9.41 6.92
C ALA A 128 -4.54 8.34 5.89
N ILE A 129 -5.29 7.23 5.80
CA ILE A 129 -5.05 6.18 4.81
C ILE A 129 -5.20 6.73 3.38
N ALA A 130 -6.18 7.61 3.15
CA ALA A 130 -6.35 8.29 1.86
C ALA A 130 -5.11 9.12 1.48
N GLU A 131 -4.59 9.92 2.42
CA GLU A 131 -3.35 10.69 2.23
C GLU A 131 -2.15 9.78 1.96
N PHE A 132 -2.07 8.66 2.68
CA PHE A 132 -0.98 7.70 2.53
C PHE A 132 -0.97 7.03 1.15
N ARG A 133 -2.15 6.76 0.57
CA ARG A 133 -2.25 6.24 -0.81
C ARG A 133 -1.62 7.19 -1.83
N GLU A 134 -1.89 8.49 -1.71
CA GLU A 134 -1.32 9.50 -2.61
C GLU A 134 0.20 9.64 -2.40
N LEU A 135 0.65 9.52 -1.16
CA LEU A 135 2.07 9.52 -0.81
C LEU A 135 2.80 8.31 -1.42
N LEU A 136 2.24 7.11 -1.25
CA LEU A 136 2.80 5.88 -1.81
C LEU A 136 2.81 5.91 -3.34
N ASP A 137 1.74 6.37 -4.00
CA ASP A 137 1.71 6.48 -5.45
C ASP A 137 2.80 7.42 -5.98
N ARG A 138 2.99 8.59 -5.35
CA ARG A 138 4.10 9.50 -5.67
C ARG A 138 5.46 8.85 -5.43
N HIS A 139 5.60 8.07 -4.36
CA HIS A 139 6.84 7.36 -4.07
C HIS A 139 7.15 6.29 -5.12
N LEU A 140 6.15 5.53 -5.59
CA LEU A 140 6.36 4.54 -6.66
C LEU A 140 6.87 5.18 -7.96
N GLN A 141 6.39 6.38 -8.30
CA GLN A 141 6.86 7.14 -9.45
C GLN A 141 8.34 7.55 -9.35
N THR A 142 8.91 7.63 -8.14
CA THR A 142 10.37 7.84 -7.99
C THR A 142 11.19 6.59 -8.26
N ARG A 143 10.53 5.46 -8.57
CA ARG A 143 11.12 4.15 -8.89
C ARG A 143 12.12 3.67 -7.83
N PRO A 144 11.68 3.54 -6.56
CA PRO A 144 12.54 3.04 -5.49
C PRO A 144 13.11 1.65 -5.83
N VAL A 145 14.28 1.33 -5.26
CA VAL A 145 14.98 0.06 -5.52
C VAL A 145 14.13 -1.12 -5.04
N ASP A 146 13.49 -0.96 -3.88
CA ASP A 146 12.62 -1.92 -3.22
C ASP A 146 11.15 -1.81 -3.67
N TYR A 147 10.91 -1.48 -4.95
CA TYR A 147 9.60 -1.13 -5.53
C TYR A 147 8.41 -2.01 -5.12
N LEU A 148 8.61 -3.33 -5.00
CA LEU A 148 7.52 -4.26 -4.66
C LEU A 148 6.91 -3.97 -3.28
N THR A 149 7.72 -3.56 -2.31
CA THR A 149 7.25 -3.27 -0.94
C THR A 149 6.23 -2.13 -0.91
N PRO A 150 6.54 -0.90 -1.37
CA PRO A 150 5.56 0.18 -1.42
C PRO A 150 4.40 -0.10 -2.39
N PHE A 151 4.58 -0.98 -3.39
CA PHE A 151 3.49 -1.40 -4.27
C PHE A 151 2.46 -2.26 -3.52
N ARG A 152 2.93 -3.22 -2.72
CA ARG A 152 2.09 -4.00 -1.79
C ARG A 152 1.45 -3.10 -0.73
N ASP A 153 2.18 -2.14 -0.18
CA ASP A 153 1.62 -1.17 0.77
C ASP A 153 0.47 -0.37 0.17
N LEU A 154 0.60 0.02 -1.11
CA LEU A 154 -0.46 0.74 -1.82
C LEU A 154 -1.67 -0.15 -2.11
N LEU A 155 -1.47 -1.45 -2.38
CA LEU A 155 -2.55 -2.43 -2.45
C LEU A 155 -3.28 -2.55 -1.12
N ALA A 156 -2.56 -2.67 0.00
CA ALA A 156 -3.15 -2.73 1.33
C ALA A 156 -3.93 -1.45 1.69
N ALA A 157 -3.39 -0.27 1.36
CA ALA A 157 -4.08 1.01 1.54
C ALA A 157 -5.31 1.17 0.60
N LYS A 158 -5.38 0.37 -0.47
CA LYS A 158 -6.56 0.20 -1.34
C LYS A 158 -7.49 -0.93 -0.89
N GLU A 159 -7.27 -1.48 0.30
CA GLU A 159 -8.03 -2.59 0.88
C GLU A 159 -7.95 -3.88 0.04
N GLN A 160 -6.94 -3.99 -0.82
CA GLN A 160 -6.65 -5.17 -1.63
C GLN A 160 -5.70 -6.10 -0.88
N TYR A 161 -6.06 -6.44 0.35
CA TYR A 161 -5.18 -7.13 1.30
C TYR A 161 -4.74 -8.51 0.80
N HIS A 162 -5.63 -9.25 0.15
CA HIS A 162 -5.31 -10.56 -0.43
C HIS A 162 -4.24 -10.45 -1.52
N TRP A 163 -4.32 -9.42 -2.38
CA TRP A 163 -3.26 -9.17 -3.36
C TRP A 163 -1.99 -8.64 -2.72
N SER A 164 -2.09 -7.76 -1.73
CA SER A 164 -0.94 -7.25 -0.98
C SER A 164 -0.14 -8.38 -0.29
N ALA A 165 -0.81 -9.43 0.17
CA ALA A 165 -0.19 -10.52 0.91
C ALA A 165 0.63 -11.45 0.01
N VAL A 166 0.19 -11.67 -1.23
CA VAL A 166 0.74 -12.74 -2.10
C VAL A 166 1.58 -12.22 -3.27
N LEU A 167 1.29 -11.02 -3.79
CA LEU A 167 1.81 -10.58 -5.09
C LEU A 167 3.33 -10.45 -5.05
N GLY A 168 4.11 -11.32 -5.68
CA GLY A 168 5.57 -11.22 -5.73
C GLY A 168 6.08 -10.31 -6.84
N ASP A 169 7.37 -10.42 -7.11
CA ASP A 169 8.02 -9.76 -8.27
C ASP A 169 7.94 -10.62 -9.53
N PHE A 170 7.30 -11.79 -9.45
CA PHE A 170 7.21 -12.80 -10.50
C PHE A 170 8.56 -13.37 -10.93
N THR A 171 9.55 -13.43 -10.03
CA THR A 171 10.76 -14.23 -10.26
C THR A 171 10.46 -15.73 -10.17
N ASP A 172 9.67 -16.15 -9.17
CA ASP A 172 9.30 -17.55 -8.91
C ASP A 172 7.92 -17.67 -8.22
N ASP A 173 6.95 -16.85 -8.63
CA ASP A 173 5.65 -16.81 -7.98
C ASP A 173 4.83 -18.07 -8.31
N CYS A 174 4.28 -18.71 -7.27
CA CYS A 174 3.36 -19.83 -7.39
C CYS A 174 2.08 -19.59 -6.59
N TYR A 175 0.94 -19.88 -7.20
CA TYR A 175 -0.38 -19.81 -6.60
C TYR A 175 -1.04 -21.18 -6.64
N HIS A 176 -1.71 -21.59 -5.56
CA HIS A 176 -2.42 -22.86 -5.49
C HIS A 176 -3.92 -22.59 -5.44
N LEU A 177 -4.64 -23.07 -6.45
CA LEU A 177 -6.06 -22.78 -6.61
C LEU A 177 -6.84 -24.07 -6.92
N PRO A 178 -8.01 -24.29 -6.30
CA PRO A 178 -8.89 -25.36 -6.73
C PRO A 178 -9.46 -25.02 -8.11
N CYS A 179 -9.49 -26.01 -9.01
CA CYS A 179 -10.21 -25.87 -10.27
C CYS A 179 -11.72 -25.70 -9.98
N PRO A 180 -12.39 -24.66 -10.51
CA PRO A 180 -13.81 -24.41 -10.22
C PRO A 180 -14.74 -25.50 -10.77
N HIS A 181 -14.26 -26.34 -11.69
CA HIS A 181 -15.08 -27.39 -12.32
C HIS A 181 -14.90 -28.77 -11.68
N CYS A 182 -13.67 -29.17 -11.33
CA CYS A 182 -13.39 -30.51 -10.80
C CYS A 182 -12.72 -30.53 -9.42
N ALA A 183 -12.54 -29.36 -8.80
CA ALA A 183 -11.96 -29.15 -7.48
C ALA A 183 -10.53 -29.68 -7.27
N VAL A 184 -9.85 -30.17 -8.31
CA VAL A 184 -8.44 -30.53 -8.19
C VAL A 184 -7.62 -29.28 -7.91
N GLU A 185 -6.66 -29.36 -7.01
CA GLU A 185 -5.69 -28.29 -6.79
C GLU A 185 -4.79 -28.15 -8.03
N VAL A 186 -4.71 -26.94 -8.54
CA VAL A 186 -3.90 -26.54 -9.68
C VAL A 186 -2.84 -25.56 -9.20
N THR A 187 -1.58 -25.88 -9.48
CA THR A 187 -0.46 -24.93 -9.31
C THR A 187 -0.46 -23.99 -10.49
N ILE A 188 -0.44 -22.69 -10.24
CA ILE A 188 -0.23 -21.62 -11.23
C ILE A 188 1.15 -21.04 -10.98
N ALA A 189 2.08 -21.26 -11.91
CA ALA A 189 3.43 -20.70 -11.85
C ALA A 189 3.53 -19.51 -12.81
N VAL A 190 4.04 -18.39 -12.31
CA VAL A 190 4.32 -17.17 -13.09
C VAL A 190 5.72 -16.68 -12.72
N GLY A 191 6.68 -16.90 -13.61
CA GLY A 191 7.99 -16.27 -13.49
C GLY A 191 9.05 -16.83 -14.42
N ASP A 192 10.31 -16.75 -14.00
CA ASP A 192 11.48 -17.09 -14.83
C ASP A 192 11.52 -18.57 -15.23
N TYR A 193 10.95 -19.45 -14.39
CA TYR A 193 10.87 -20.89 -14.65
C TYR A 193 9.68 -21.30 -15.53
N GLY A 194 8.90 -20.32 -16.00
CA GLY A 194 7.80 -20.51 -16.94
C GLY A 194 6.49 -19.93 -16.45
N ARG A 195 5.51 -19.95 -17.36
CA ARG A 195 4.15 -19.44 -17.13
C ARG A 195 3.15 -20.54 -17.45
N TYR A 196 2.77 -21.33 -16.45
CA TYR A 196 1.93 -22.52 -16.67
C TYR A 196 1.01 -22.86 -15.49
N SER A 197 -0.04 -23.63 -15.80
CA SER A 197 -0.80 -24.39 -14.82
C SER A 197 -0.35 -25.85 -14.80
N ALA A 198 -0.35 -26.50 -13.64
CA ALA A 198 0.12 -27.88 -13.46
C ALA A 198 -0.57 -28.58 -12.28
N ILE A 199 -0.39 -29.91 -12.19
CA ILE A 199 -0.65 -30.66 -10.96
C ILE A 199 0.69 -30.84 -10.25
N ARG A 200 0.76 -30.48 -8.95
CA ARG A 200 1.94 -30.73 -8.13
C ARG A 200 1.98 -32.20 -7.73
N ASP A 201 2.98 -32.92 -8.23
CA ASP A 201 3.34 -34.26 -7.75
C ASP A 201 4.52 -34.17 -6.78
N TRP A 202 4.46 -34.91 -5.69
CA TRP A 202 5.48 -34.87 -4.63
C TRP A 202 6.87 -35.34 -5.11
N HIS A 203 6.93 -36.28 -6.05
CA HIS A 203 8.18 -36.87 -6.52
C HIS A 203 8.67 -36.28 -7.84
N GLN A 204 7.74 -35.87 -8.70
CA GLN A 204 8.02 -35.42 -10.07
C GLN A 204 7.92 -33.90 -10.23
N GLY A 205 7.48 -33.18 -9.19
CA GLY A 205 7.24 -31.74 -9.26
C GLY A 205 5.99 -31.44 -10.10
N ASP A 206 6.03 -30.36 -10.89
CA ASP A 206 4.89 -29.95 -11.71
C ASP A 206 4.75 -30.78 -12.97
N VAL A 207 3.72 -31.63 -12.99
CA VAL A 207 3.35 -32.50 -14.11
C VAL A 207 2.17 -31.94 -14.91
N ASP A 208 2.00 -32.44 -16.14
CA ASP A 208 0.90 -32.07 -17.04
C ASP A 208 0.77 -30.56 -17.32
N ARG A 209 1.91 -29.86 -17.43
CA ARG A 209 1.95 -28.40 -17.62
C ARG A 209 1.11 -27.95 -18.82
N ARG A 210 0.34 -26.88 -18.62
CA ARG A 210 -0.42 -26.15 -19.65
C ARG A 210 -0.02 -24.68 -19.63
N GLY A 211 0.23 -24.08 -20.79
CA GLY A 211 0.64 -22.68 -20.86
C GLY A 211 -0.47 -21.74 -20.38
N LEU A 212 -0.12 -20.73 -19.60
CA LEU A 212 -1.05 -19.66 -19.25
C LEU A 212 -1.31 -18.76 -20.45
N ARG A 213 -2.48 -18.14 -20.47
CA ARG A 213 -2.84 -17.13 -21.47
C ARG A 213 -2.93 -15.77 -20.75
N PRO A 214 -2.05 -14.82 -21.04
CA PRO A 214 -2.15 -13.50 -20.42
C PRO A 214 -3.45 -12.82 -20.85
N ALA A 215 -4.02 -12.01 -19.94
CA ALA A 215 -5.08 -11.09 -20.30
C ALA A 215 -4.50 -9.97 -21.16
N PRO A 216 -5.11 -9.63 -22.30
CA PRO A 216 -4.74 -8.43 -23.02
C PRO A 216 -5.07 -7.20 -22.17
N SER A 217 -4.27 -6.13 -22.31
CA SER A 217 -4.38 -4.96 -21.43
C SER A 217 -5.74 -4.28 -21.52
N GLU A 218 -6.43 -4.40 -22.66
CA GLU A 218 -7.77 -3.85 -22.88
C GLU A 218 -8.87 -4.65 -22.16
N GLU A 219 -8.62 -5.93 -21.84
CA GLU A 219 -9.55 -6.78 -21.08
C GLU A 219 -9.34 -6.68 -19.57
N LEU A 220 -8.21 -6.12 -19.12
CA LEU A 220 -7.99 -5.87 -17.70
C LEU A 220 -9.02 -4.85 -17.17
N SER A 221 -9.55 -5.14 -16.00
CA SER A 221 -10.51 -4.27 -15.31
C SER A 221 -10.22 -4.20 -13.81
N GLY A 222 -10.93 -3.30 -13.11
CA GLY A 222 -10.81 -3.15 -11.66
C GLY A 222 -9.36 -2.99 -11.18
N ILE A 223 -9.00 -3.81 -10.18
CA ILE A 223 -7.66 -3.77 -9.59
C ILE A 223 -6.57 -4.33 -10.51
N GLY A 224 -6.88 -5.32 -11.36
CA GLY A 224 -5.92 -5.89 -12.31
C GLY A 224 -5.42 -4.86 -13.32
N ARG A 225 -6.35 -4.06 -13.86
CA ARG A 225 -6.00 -2.92 -14.73
C ARG A 225 -5.15 -1.90 -13.99
N TRP A 226 -5.58 -1.51 -12.79
CA TRP A 226 -4.83 -0.52 -12.00
C TRP A 226 -3.41 -1.00 -11.71
N MET A 227 -3.21 -2.26 -11.31
CA MET A 227 -1.88 -2.82 -11.05
C MET A 227 -1.01 -2.80 -12.31
N HIS A 228 -1.56 -3.28 -13.42
CA HIS A 228 -0.84 -3.32 -14.70
C HIS A 228 -0.46 -1.91 -15.19
N GLU A 229 -1.40 -0.97 -15.22
CA GLU A 229 -1.15 0.41 -15.63
C GLU A 229 -0.13 1.11 -14.74
N THR A 230 -0.17 0.87 -13.44
CA THR A 230 0.82 1.42 -12.48
C THR A 230 2.22 0.87 -12.77
N ALA A 231 2.34 -0.45 -12.95
CA ALA A 231 3.61 -1.08 -13.29
C ALA A 231 4.17 -0.57 -14.63
N VAL A 232 3.32 -0.42 -15.65
CA VAL A 232 3.71 0.14 -16.97
C VAL A 232 4.16 1.60 -16.84
N ARG A 233 3.38 2.45 -16.16
CA ARG A 233 3.72 3.86 -15.90
C ARG A 233 5.10 3.99 -15.26
N ASP A 234 5.39 3.12 -14.30
CA ASP A 234 6.60 3.18 -13.50
C ASP A 234 7.78 2.41 -14.13
N GLY A 235 7.60 1.86 -15.34
CA GLY A 235 8.65 1.19 -16.12
C GLY A 235 9.03 -0.19 -15.58
N ARG A 236 8.10 -0.89 -14.94
CA ARG A 236 8.27 -2.22 -14.36
C ARG A 236 7.69 -3.29 -15.27
N GLU A 237 8.36 -3.53 -16.40
CA GLU A 237 7.88 -4.43 -17.46
C GLU A 237 7.65 -5.88 -16.98
N ALA A 238 8.59 -6.45 -16.22
CA ALA A 238 8.46 -7.81 -15.68
C ALA A 238 7.23 -7.95 -14.76
N LEU A 239 7.01 -6.93 -13.90
CA LEU A 239 5.85 -6.89 -13.02
C LEU A 239 4.55 -6.77 -13.82
N ALA A 240 4.50 -5.89 -14.83
CA ALA A 240 3.34 -5.72 -15.69
C ALA A 240 2.99 -7.01 -16.46
N ASP A 241 4.00 -7.70 -17.01
CA ASP A 241 3.82 -8.99 -17.69
C ASP A 241 3.31 -10.07 -16.72
N GLY A 242 3.88 -10.15 -15.52
CA GLY A 242 3.42 -11.08 -14.49
C GLY A 242 1.96 -10.83 -14.09
N ILE A 243 1.57 -9.55 -13.92
CA ILE A 243 0.18 -9.15 -13.66
C ILE A 243 -0.74 -9.57 -14.81
N ALA A 244 -0.33 -9.39 -16.07
CA ALA A 244 -1.14 -9.81 -17.21
C ALA A 244 -1.40 -11.33 -17.22
N HIS A 245 -0.43 -12.14 -16.78
CA HIS A 245 -0.61 -13.58 -16.62
C HIS A 245 -1.45 -13.94 -15.41
N LEU A 246 -1.25 -13.28 -14.27
CA LEU A 246 -2.01 -13.50 -13.04
C LEU A 246 -3.50 -13.15 -13.20
N PHE A 247 -3.81 -12.12 -13.97
CA PHE A 247 -5.19 -11.75 -14.33
C PHE A 247 -5.69 -12.42 -15.61
N GLY A 248 -4.88 -13.31 -16.18
CA GLY A 248 -5.17 -14.10 -17.37
C GLY A 248 -5.94 -15.38 -17.08
N ARG A 249 -5.77 -16.36 -17.96
CA ARG A 249 -6.48 -17.64 -17.93
C ARG A 249 -5.53 -18.81 -17.79
N ALA A 250 -5.96 -19.78 -16.99
CA ALA A 250 -5.33 -21.09 -16.84
C ALA A 250 -6.23 -22.19 -17.39
N GLU A 251 -5.62 -23.30 -17.83
CA GLU A 251 -6.33 -24.52 -18.19
C GLU A 251 -6.06 -25.60 -17.13
N CYS A 252 -7.11 -26.22 -16.60
CA CYS A 252 -6.97 -27.31 -15.64
C CYS A 252 -6.36 -28.55 -16.31
N PRO A 253 -5.20 -29.08 -15.86
CA PRO A 253 -4.59 -30.25 -16.48
C PRO A 253 -5.46 -31.52 -16.44
N ARG A 254 -6.37 -31.62 -15.46
CA ARG A 254 -7.23 -32.80 -15.25
C ARG A 254 -8.48 -32.80 -16.13
N CYS A 255 -9.21 -31.69 -16.19
CA CYS A 255 -10.51 -31.63 -16.86
C CYS A 255 -10.56 -30.67 -18.05
N ALA A 256 -9.43 -30.04 -18.39
CA ALA A 256 -9.28 -29.07 -19.49
C ALA A 256 -10.20 -27.83 -19.39
N SER A 257 -10.90 -27.61 -18.27
CA SER A 257 -11.66 -26.39 -18.06
C SER A 257 -10.72 -25.18 -18.01
N VAL A 258 -11.08 -24.11 -18.71
CA VAL A 258 -10.35 -22.84 -18.65
C VAL A 258 -11.04 -21.91 -17.64
N PHE A 259 -10.27 -21.28 -16.76
CA PHE A 259 -10.77 -20.36 -15.73
C PHE A 259 -9.85 -19.13 -15.59
N ASN A 260 -10.39 -18.06 -15.02
CA ASN A 260 -9.63 -16.85 -14.71
C ASN A 260 -8.90 -17.05 -13.37
N ILE A 261 -7.58 -16.86 -13.36
CA ILE A 261 -6.76 -17.14 -12.18
C ILE A 261 -7.09 -16.16 -11.04
N ALA A 262 -7.19 -14.87 -11.36
CA ALA A 262 -7.45 -13.83 -10.37
C ALA A 262 -8.84 -13.94 -9.76
N ASP A 263 -9.86 -14.30 -10.55
CA ASP A 263 -11.22 -14.49 -10.03
C ASP A 263 -11.28 -15.62 -9.00
N GLU A 264 -10.66 -16.77 -9.29
CA GLU A 264 -10.60 -17.91 -8.36
C GLU A 264 -9.74 -17.58 -7.12
N TYR A 265 -8.62 -16.87 -7.31
CA TYR A 265 -7.78 -16.44 -6.18
C TYR A 265 -8.52 -15.47 -5.27
N THR A 266 -9.17 -14.45 -5.83
CA THR A 266 -9.99 -13.50 -5.08
C THR A 266 -11.15 -14.20 -4.39
N SER A 267 -11.84 -15.12 -5.06
CA SER A 267 -12.94 -15.87 -4.42
C SER A 267 -12.48 -16.71 -3.23
N ALA A 268 -11.26 -17.24 -3.25
CA ALA A 268 -10.72 -18.08 -2.18
C ALA A 268 -10.08 -17.27 -1.03
N ASN A 269 -9.54 -16.07 -1.32
CA ASN A 269 -8.67 -15.34 -0.39
C ASN A 269 -9.17 -13.94 -0.02
N CYS A 270 -10.14 -13.38 -0.72
CA CYS A 270 -10.67 -12.06 -0.37
C CYS A 270 -11.36 -12.15 1.00
N PRO A 271 -10.93 -11.35 1.99
CA PRO A 271 -11.58 -11.33 3.30
C PRO A 271 -13.06 -10.99 3.13
N VAL A 272 -13.93 -11.80 3.73
CA VAL A 272 -15.35 -11.43 3.84
C VAL A 272 -15.44 -10.34 4.90
N LEU A 273 -15.30 -9.07 4.48
CA LEU A 273 -15.60 -7.93 5.33
C LEU A 273 -17.07 -8.05 5.74
N ARG A 274 -17.31 -8.19 7.04
CA ARG A 274 -18.66 -8.20 7.65
C ARG A 274 -18.94 -6.87 8.29
#